data_AF-A0A6B2EDK3-F1
#
_entry.id   AF-A0A6B2EDK3-F1
#
_cell.length_a   1.000
_cell.length_b   1.000
_cell.length_c   1.000
_cell.angle_alpha   90.00
_cell.angle_beta   90.00
_cell.angle_gamma   90.00
#
_symmetry.space_group_name_H-M   'P 1'
#
loop_
_entity.id
_entity.type
_entity.pdbx_description
1 polymer ?
#
loop_
_entity_poly.entity_id
_entity_poly.type
_entity_poly.pdbx_seq_one_letter_code
_entity_poly.pdbx_strand_id
1 'polypeptide(L)'
;ANGGGGSNGGVVVPPIVAKPTTVLGAPCPSTVYNAVTPIKSRNLIRGDSPQSTNDSPRLTPQPSPPPTTAIHQENVGGTTYFYPAAAAVAAAQTTTSQACSSTNSDTNGRYGHHSSAQMSLSYSHPGHVYPGPASSVLSLQPKTLLSSAFFMPSEMRNSIQAKNAISNNMETGGIELPLEVDNYHGLCPLEPMAVNLKLPVPASSYKATHSNTGVKYYLRRIHGFRLQSAKFMSVVEMWKKLQHSNVVQLREVFTTKAFGDHSLVLVYDYHPGSQTLLSKYFTPSVETNGYTDPFSGEARPFSHKSSLQRTVNGPMLAENEIWFIIMQLTAGLRAIHQSGLACRTLDPTKIIVTGRRVRFSCLGISDIVSFDPNQANQLAVISHYQQEDLTSLGKLVLALACRCLHSIHRDQVQASIELVARHYSSDLRNLILYLLTTTNRRAVSDLMPMIGARFYIQLDALQTQCDMQDDELAKEMENGRLYRLLVKLGCINERPELNMDVTWSETGDRYMLKLFRDYLFHSVSDDGRPWLDHAHIVQCLNKLDAGTMERVQLMSRDEQSVLVVTYAELKHCLEQAFSELAAGV
;
A
#
# COMPACT_ATOMS: atom_id res chain seq x y z
N ALA A 1 53.11 -61.47 -19.06
CA ALA A 1 53.14 -62.34 -20.24
C ALA A 1 51.87 -62.09 -21.06
N ASN A 2 52.07 -61.69 -22.32
CA ASN A 2 51.20 -61.72 -23.52
C ASN A 2 49.67 -61.49 -23.38
N GLY A 3 48.99 -60.66 -24.18
CA GLY A 3 49.33 -59.99 -25.44
C GLY A 3 48.24 -60.19 -26.51
N GLY A 4 47.81 -59.09 -27.17
CA GLY A 4 47.14 -59.02 -28.50
C GLY A 4 45.60 -59.00 -28.51
N GLY A 5 44.88 -58.16 -29.27
CA GLY A 5 45.21 -57.14 -30.27
C GLY A 5 44.14 -57.07 -31.40
N GLY A 6 43.72 -55.85 -31.82
CA GLY A 6 43.04 -55.52 -33.09
C GLY A 6 41.53 -55.19 -33.02
N SER A 7 41.10 -53.91 -33.03
CA SER A 7 40.77 -53.00 -34.18
C SER A 7 39.42 -53.31 -34.86
N ASN A 8 38.52 -52.42 -35.30
CA ASN A 8 38.42 -50.96 -35.44
C ASN A 8 36.96 -50.64 -35.86
N GLY A 9 36.44 -49.42 -35.64
CA GLY A 9 35.24 -48.92 -36.34
C GLY A 9 34.36 -47.99 -35.52
N GLY A 10 34.62 -46.68 -35.60
CA GLY A 10 33.93 -45.64 -34.82
C GLY A 10 32.74 -44.97 -35.51
N VAL A 11 31.99 -44.20 -34.73
CA VAL A 11 31.38 -42.91 -35.10
C VAL A 11 31.32 -42.06 -33.81
N VAL A 12 31.92 -40.86 -33.87
CA VAL A 12 31.90 -39.83 -32.82
C VAL A 12 31.04 -38.67 -33.33
N VAL A 13 30.05 -38.24 -32.56
CA VAL A 13 29.32 -36.98 -32.75
C VAL A 13 29.51 -36.13 -31.48
N PRO A 14 30.00 -34.88 -31.58
CA PRO A 14 30.30 -34.02 -30.43
C PRO A 14 29.08 -33.18 -29.98
N PRO A 15 29.12 -32.57 -28.77
CA PRO A 15 28.04 -31.75 -28.23
C PRO A 15 28.14 -30.31 -28.77
N ILE A 16 27.03 -29.76 -29.27
CA ILE A 16 26.93 -28.35 -29.67
C ILE A 16 26.17 -27.56 -28.60
N VAL A 17 26.92 -26.67 -27.97
CA VAL A 17 26.48 -25.49 -27.24
C VAL A 17 25.98 -24.46 -28.25
N ALA A 18 24.77 -23.93 -28.09
CA ALA A 18 24.28 -22.79 -28.85
C ALA A 18 23.74 -21.69 -27.92
N LYS A 19 24.31 -20.50 -28.09
CA LYS A 19 24.07 -19.23 -27.38
C LYS A 19 22.70 -18.63 -27.75
N PRO A 20 22.09 -17.79 -26.89
CA PRO A 20 20.91 -17.02 -27.24
C PRO A 20 21.28 -15.82 -28.12
N THR A 21 20.53 -15.62 -29.20
CA THR A 21 20.67 -14.49 -30.12
C THR A 21 19.80 -13.34 -29.63
N THR A 22 20.43 -12.26 -29.18
CA THR A 22 19.81 -10.98 -28.85
C THR A 22 19.63 -10.17 -30.14
N VAL A 23 18.40 -9.77 -30.48
CA VAL A 23 18.14 -8.74 -31.49
C VAL A 23 17.49 -7.56 -30.78
N LEU A 24 18.21 -6.45 -30.76
CA LEU A 24 17.77 -5.13 -30.31
C LEU A 24 16.79 -4.53 -31.32
N GLY A 25 15.59 -4.17 -30.87
CA GLY A 25 14.66 -3.29 -31.56
C GLY A 25 14.35 -2.09 -30.67
N ALA A 26 14.60 -0.89 -31.19
CA ALA A 26 14.45 0.41 -30.52
C ALA A 26 12.98 0.75 -30.15
N PRO A 27 12.76 1.72 -29.24
CA PRO A 27 11.43 2.02 -28.69
C PRO A 27 10.64 3.00 -29.56
N CYS A 28 9.33 2.79 -29.67
CA CYS A 28 8.36 3.75 -30.20
C CYS A 28 7.04 3.67 -29.41
N PRO A 29 6.24 4.76 -29.42
CA PRO A 29 5.50 5.21 -28.25
C PRO A 29 4.08 4.62 -28.10
N SER A 30 3.59 4.84 -26.88
CA SER A 30 2.27 4.61 -26.31
C SER A 30 1.07 5.00 -27.20
N THR A 31 0.08 4.11 -27.27
CA THR A 31 -1.32 4.46 -27.55
C THR A 31 -2.24 3.69 -26.59
N VAL A 32 -2.89 4.46 -25.73
CA VAL A 32 -3.97 4.04 -24.82
C VAL A 32 -5.21 3.66 -25.64
N TYR A 33 -5.75 2.46 -25.45
CA TYR A 33 -7.10 2.11 -25.90
C TYR A 33 -8.01 1.89 -24.69
N ASN A 34 -8.80 2.92 -24.37
CA ASN A 34 -10.02 2.76 -23.58
C ASN A 34 -11.11 2.18 -24.50
N ALA A 35 -11.43 0.91 -24.33
CA ALA A 35 -12.59 0.30 -24.98
C ALA A 35 -13.83 0.45 -24.08
N VAL A 36 -14.54 1.57 -24.25
CA VAL A 36 -15.93 1.72 -23.80
C VAL A 36 -16.84 1.26 -24.95
N THR A 37 -17.64 0.24 -24.72
CA THR A 37 -18.68 -0.23 -25.65
C THR A 37 -19.90 0.70 -25.57
N PRO A 38 -20.43 1.22 -26.69
CA PRO A 38 -21.60 2.09 -26.66
C PRO A 38 -22.91 1.30 -26.80
N ILE A 39 -23.84 1.59 -25.89
CA ILE A 39 -25.25 1.24 -25.97
C ILE A 39 -25.91 2.09 -27.07
N LYS A 40 -26.61 1.44 -27.99
CA LYS A 40 -27.42 2.08 -29.03
C LYS A 40 -28.66 2.74 -28.42
N SER A 41 -28.77 4.07 -28.53
CA SER A 41 -30.04 4.78 -28.43
C SER A 41 -30.13 5.89 -29.48
N ARG A 42 -31.27 5.92 -30.16
CA ARG A 42 -31.67 6.76 -31.30
C ARG A 42 -31.43 8.26 -31.07
N ASN A 43 -30.90 8.95 -32.09
CA ASN A 43 -31.02 10.41 -32.24
C ASN A 43 -32.05 10.75 -33.32
N LEU A 44 -32.87 11.76 -33.00
CA LEU A 44 -33.75 12.49 -33.89
C LEU A 44 -33.04 13.74 -34.44
N ILE A 45 -33.53 14.16 -35.60
CA ILE A 45 -33.02 15.12 -36.60
C ILE A 45 -33.04 16.60 -36.15
N ARG A 46 -31.99 17.36 -36.55
CA ARG A 46 -31.95 18.78 -37.04
C ARG A 46 -30.58 19.38 -36.66
N GLY A 47 -29.84 20.15 -37.45
CA GLY A 47 -30.07 20.84 -38.72
C GLY A 47 -29.13 22.07 -38.75
N ASP A 48 -28.43 22.26 -39.87
CA ASP A 48 -27.86 23.51 -40.41
C ASP A 48 -26.59 24.19 -39.82
N SER A 49 -25.57 24.25 -40.69
CA SER A 49 -24.44 25.22 -40.78
C SER A 49 -24.92 26.57 -41.39
N PRO A 50 -24.11 27.61 -41.78
CA PRO A 50 -22.63 27.76 -41.77
C PRO A 50 -22.05 29.19 -41.46
N GLN A 51 -20.70 29.24 -41.38
CA GLN A 51 -19.73 30.26 -41.86
C GLN A 51 -19.92 31.78 -41.62
N SER A 52 -18.86 32.43 -41.09
CA SER A 52 -18.27 33.61 -41.74
C SER A 52 -16.78 33.80 -41.42
N THR A 53 -16.09 34.35 -42.42
CA THR A 53 -14.66 34.59 -42.60
C THR A 53 -14.21 35.95 -42.04
N ASN A 54 -12.91 36.13 -41.75
CA ASN A 54 -12.06 37.15 -42.42
C ASN A 54 -10.63 37.28 -41.85
N ASP A 55 -9.71 37.53 -42.79
CA ASP A 55 -8.28 37.79 -42.67
C ASP A 55 -7.90 39.15 -42.02
N SER A 56 -6.63 39.24 -41.59
CA SER A 56 -5.86 40.34 -40.93
C SER A 56 -5.64 41.61 -41.82
N PRO A 57 -4.96 42.75 -41.46
CA PRO A 57 -3.98 43.01 -40.37
C PRO A 57 -3.86 44.46 -39.73
N ARG A 58 -2.94 44.57 -38.73
CA ARG A 58 -2.03 45.71 -38.38
C ARG A 58 -2.48 46.88 -37.46
N LEU A 59 -1.50 47.31 -36.65
CA LEU A 59 -1.21 48.63 -36.02
C LEU A 59 -1.56 48.84 -34.53
N THR A 60 -0.50 48.81 -33.72
CA THR A 60 -0.38 49.29 -32.34
C THR A 60 -0.22 50.82 -32.28
N PRO A 61 -0.74 51.49 -31.24
CA PRO A 61 -0.22 52.77 -30.76
C PRO A 61 0.53 52.62 -29.41
N GLN A 62 1.73 53.21 -29.33
CA GLN A 62 2.47 53.43 -28.08
C GLN A 62 1.85 54.56 -27.23
N PRO A 63 1.92 54.47 -25.89
CA PRO A 63 1.99 55.61 -24.99
C PRO A 63 3.42 55.85 -24.44
N SER A 64 3.73 57.12 -24.18
CA SER A 64 5.02 57.70 -23.76
C SER A 64 5.51 57.25 -22.37
N PRO A 65 6.82 57.35 -22.05
CA PRO A 65 7.37 56.96 -20.74
C PRO A 65 7.15 58.05 -19.66
N PRO A 66 6.96 57.68 -18.38
CA PRO A 66 7.03 58.61 -17.24
C PRO A 66 8.49 58.99 -16.88
N PRO A 67 8.73 60.09 -16.15
CA PRO A 67 10.06 60.65 -15.94
C PRO A 67 10.94 59.77 -15.04
N THR A 68 12.16 59.50 -15.48
CA THR A 68 13.22 58.85 -14.71
C THR A 68 13.71 59.78 -13.60
N THR A 69 13.32 59.50 -12.36
CA THR A 69 14.03 60.03 -11.19
C THR A 69 15.32 59.21 -11.01
N ALA A 70 16.47 59.88 -11.03
CA ALA A 70 17.74 59.22 -10.75
C ALA A 70 17.76 58.80 -9.27
N ILE A 71 17.98 57.52 -9.00
CA ILE A 71 18.09 56.95 -7.65
C ILE A 71 19.56 56.62 -7.43
N HIS A 72 20.14 57.13 -6.34
CA HIS A 72 21.50 56.79 -5.94
C HIS A 72 21.48 55.47 -5.15
N GLN A 73 22.26 54.50 -5.61
CA GLN A 73 22.36 53.17 -5.00
C GLN A 73 23.69 53.04 -4.26
N GLU A 74 23.66 52.65 -2.99
CA GLU A 74 24.86 52.38 -2.20
C GLU A 74 24.77 51.01 -1.53
N ASN A 75 25.88 50.26 -1.54
CA ASN A 75 25.99 48.93 -0.92
C ASN A 75 26.93 49.00 0.28
N VAL A 76 26.42 48.67 1.47
CA VAL A 76 27.23 48.55 2.68
C VAL A 76 26.89 47.23 3.38
N GLY A 77 27.90 46.41 3.65
CA GLY A 77 27.75 45.15 4.41
C GLY A 77 26.86 44.09 3.74
N GLY A 78 26.68 44.12 2.42
CA GLY A 78 25.84 43.16 1.68
C GLY A 78 24.37 43.56 1.53
N THR A 79 23.96 44.71 2.07
CA THR A 79 22.62 45.28 1.90
C THR A 79 22.67 46.51 0.99
N THR A 80 21.67 46.66 0.11
CA THR A 80 21.54 47.76 -0.84
C THR A 80 20.54 48.81 -0.36
N TYR A 81 20.95 50.08 -0.32
CA TYR A 81 20.11 51.23 0.03
C TYR A 81 19.82 52.08 -1.22
N PHE A 82 18.61 52.65 -1.30
CA PHE A 82 18.16 53.52 -2.39
C PHE A 82 17.80 54.91 -1.86
N TYR A 83 18.43 55.96 -2.39
CA TYR A 83 18.17 57.36 -2.02
C TYR A 83 17.61 58.18 -3.20
N PRO A 84 16.63 59.07 -2.97
CA PRO A 84 16.20 60.07 -3.96
C PRO A 84 17.30 61.11 -4.22
N ALA A 85 17.68 61.37 -5.48
CA ALA A 85 18.82 62.22 -5.86
C ALA A 85 18.60 63.75 -5.70
N ALA A 86 18.29 64.21 -4.49
CA ALA A 86 18.32 65.65 -4.14
C ALA A 86 19.55 66.06 -3.30
N ALA A 87 20.47 65.14 -2.99
CA ALA A 87 21.61 65.42 -2.12
C ALA A 87 22.84 64.55 -2.42
N ALA A 88 23.54 64.81 -3.54
CA ALA A 88 24.92 64.32 -3.74
C ALA A 88 25.62 65.08 -4.88
N VAL A 89 26.03 66.32 -4.60
CA VAL A 89 27.00 67.05 -5.44
C VAL A 89 28.23 67.31 -4.58
N ALA A 90 29.15 66.34 -4.51
CA ALA A 90 30.57 66.53 -4.20
C ALA A 90 31.26 65.17 -3.98
N ALA A 91 31.81 64.59 -5.05
CA ALA A 91 33.09 63.85 -5.02
C ALA A 91 33.30 63.19 -6.37
N ALA A 92 34.36 63.63 -7.04
CA ALA A 92 34.72 63.26 -8.39
C ALA A 92 35.56 61.98 -8.45
N GLN A 93 35.56 61.38 -9.64
CA GLN A 93 36.73 60.86 -10.36
C GLN A 93 37.24 59.42 -10.11
N THR A 94 37.29 58.72 -11.26
CA THR A 94 38.37 57.91 -11.84
C THR A 94 38.32 56.37 -11.86
N THR A 95 38.47 55.90 -13.11
CA THR A 95 39.16 54.69 -13.63
C THR A 95 38.46 53.32 -13.69
N THR A 96 37.98 53.06 -14.91
CA THR A 96 38.02 51.82 -15.71
C THR A 96 39.24 50.91 -15.52
N SER A 97 39.02 49.59 -15.51
CA SER A 97 39.65 48.66 -16.49
C SER A 97 39.11 47.22 -16.40
N GLN A 98 38.96 46.64 -17.59
CA GLN A 98 38.46 45.31 -17.95
C GLN A 98 39.53 44.22 -17.82
N ALA A 99 39.06 42.97 -17.62
CA ALA A 99 39.52 41.68 -18.19
C ALA A 99 41.01 41.28 -17.96
N CYS A 100 41.45 40.02 -18.00
CA CYS A 100 41.01 38.84 -18.71
C CYS A 100 41.65 37.58 -18.07
N SER A 101 40.99 36.46 -18.34
CA SER A 101 41.41 35.08 -18.20
C SER A 101 42.67 34.70 -18.99
N SER A 102 43.43 33.72 -18.50
CA SER A 102 44.30 32.88 -19.33
C SER A 102 44.41 31.44 -18.80
N THR A 103 44.37 30.54 -19.77
CA THR A 103 44.33 29.08 -19.74
C THR A 103 45.72 28.45 -19.88
N ASN A 104 45.73 27.11 -19.86
CA ASN A 104 46.74 26.15 -20.36
C ASN A 104 47.76 25.71 -19.32
N SER A 105 48.26 24.47 -19.30
CA SER A 105 47.98 23.17 -19.93
C SER A 105 49.07 22.25 -19.36
N ASP A 106 48.86 20.94 -19.22
CA ASP A 106 49.85 19.96 -19.69
C ASP A 106 49.37 18.51 -19.60
N THR A 107 49.77 17.79 -20.63
CA THR A 107 49.44 16.41 -21.00
C THR A 107 50.55 15.43 -20.59
N ASN A 108 50.20 14.23 -20.14
CA ASN A 108 50.83 12.99 -20.65
C ASN A 108 50.05 11.74 -20.23
N GLY A 109 49.76 10.87 -21.20
CA GLY A 109 48.82 9.75 -21.05
C GLY A 109 49.45 8.36 -20.84
N ARG A 110 48.59 7.36 -20.60
CA ARG A 110 48.70 6.00 -21.16
C ARG A 110 47.52 5.08 -20.75
N TYR A 111 47.03 4.35 -21.77
CA TYR A 111 46.29 3.07 -21.77
C TYR A 111 44.89 2.94 -21.10
N GLY A 112 43.86 3.01 -21.96
CA GLY A 112 42.85 1.98 -22.19
C GLY A 112 42.14 1.32 -21.00
N HIS A 113 40.93 1.81 -20.69
CA HIS A 113 39.82 1.01 -20.16
C HIS A 113 38.48 1.59 -20.64
N HIS A 114 37.73 0.78 -21.40
CA HIS A 114 36.32 1.03 -21.67
C HIS A 114 35.56 0.91 -20.35
N SER A 115 35.35 2.05 -19.69
CA SER A 115 34.52 2.15 -18.50
C SER A 115 33.12 2.50 -18.97
N SER A 116 32.17 1.62 -18.69
CA SER A 116 30.75 1.95 -18.70
C SER A 116 30.55 3.29 -17.99
N ALA A 117 29.98 4.27 -18.69
CA ALA A 117 29.54 5.52 -18.07
C ALA A 117 28.42 5.19 -17.09
N GLN A 118 28.77 4.78 -15.87
CA GLN A 118 27.91 4.92 -14.72
C GLN A 118 27.74 6.41 -14.54
N MET A 119 26.54 6.90 -14.84
CA MET A 119 26.13 8.25 -14.49
C MET A 119 26.16 8.31 -12.96
N SER A 120 27.27 8.75 -12.40
CA SER A 120 27.36 9.04 -10.98
C SER A 120 26.52 10.29 -10.75
N LEU A 121 25.28 10.10 -10.29
CA LEU A 121 24.53 11.17 -9.65
C LEU A 121 25.32 11.53 -8.38
N SER A 122 26.20 12.51 -8.52
CA SER A 122 26.78 13.23 -7.42
C SER A 122 25.64 14.03 -6.78
N TYR A 123 25.03 13.49 -5.73
CA TYR A 123 24.15 14.24 -4.84
C TYR A 123 24.98 15.32 -4.13
N SER A 124 25.16 16.47 -4.77
CA SER A 124 25.95 17.59 -4.27
C SER A 124 25.12 18.64 -3.52
N HIS A 125 23.89 18.31 -3.12
CA HIS A 125 23.08 19.17 -2.24
C HIS A 125 22.61 18.38 -1.01
N PRO A 126 23.09 18.69 0.20
CA PRO A 126 22.61 18.09 1.45
C PRO A 126 21.25 18.67 1.90
N GLY A 127 20.35 18.99 0.95
CA GLY A 127 19.05 19.60 1.20
C GLY A 127 17.94 18.86 0.47
N HIS A 128 16.71 18.92 1.02
CA HIS A 128 15.55 18.45 0.28
C HIS A 128 15.31 19.29 -0.96
N VAL A 129 15.02 18.60 -2.06
CA VAL A 129 14.56 19.21 -3.29
C VAL A 129 13.08 18.87 -3.44
N TYR A 130 12.23 19.89 -3.36
CA TYR A 130 10.80 19.73 -3.61
C TYR A 130 10.57 19.39 -5.09
N PRO A 131 10.04 18.20 -5.43
CA PRO A 131 9.93 17.76 -6.82
C PRO A 131 8.77 18.42 -7.58
N GLY A 132 7.95 19.23 -6.91
CA GLY A 132 6.72 19.78 -7.48
C GLY A 132 5.55 18.79 -7.44
N PRO A 133 4.35 19.21 -7.88
CA PRO A 133 3.18 18.33 -7.94
C PRO A 133 3.36 17.23 -9.00
N ALA A 134 2.94 16.00 -8.68
CA ALA A 134 2.99 14.88 -9.61
C ALA A 134 2.15 15.15 -10.88
N SER A 135 2.59 14.63 -12.02
CA SER A 135 1.91 14.82 -13.32
C SER A 135 0.48 14.29 -13.35
N SER A 136 0.16 13.29 -12.53
CA SER A 136 -1.19 12.74 -12.31
C SER A 136 -2.16 13.75 -11.69
N VAL A 137 -1.65 14.77 -10.99
CA VAL A 137 -2.45 15.85 -10.37
C VAL A 137 -2.88 16.89 -11.41
N LEU A 138 -2.12 17.07 -12.49
CA LEU A 138 -2.37 18.10 -13.51
C LEU A 138 -3.57 17.79 -14.42
N SER A 139 -4.00 16.53 -14.51
CA SER A 139 -5.13 16.11 -15.35
C SER A 139 -6.50 16.28 -14.66
N LEU A 140 -6.52 16.72 -13.40
CA LEU A 140 -7.73 16.81 -12.56
C LEU A 140 -8.09 18.28 -12.28
N GLN A 141 -9.20 18.76 -12.85
CA GLN A 141 -9.92 20.00 -12.46
C GLN A 141 -11.35 19.58 -12.10
N PRO A 142 -11.96 19.98 -10.96
CA PRO A 142 -12.06 21.35 -10.42
C PRO A 142 -11.61 21.49 -8.93
N LYS A 143 -11.72 22.72 -8.36
CA LYS A 143 -11.33 23.14 -6.98
C LYS A 143 -11.70 22.17 -5.84
N THR A 144 -12.74 21.34 -6.00
CA THR A 144 -13.17 20.33 -5.03
C THR A 144 -12.20 19.14 -4.88
N LEU A 145 -11.21 19.01 -5.77
CA LEU A 145 -10.20 17.94 -5.74
C LEU A 145 -8.80 18.40 -5.26
N LEU A 146 -8.63 19.67 -4.89
CA LEU A 146 -7.35 20.14 -4.32
C LEU A 146 -7.01 19.41 -3.02
N SER A 147 -8.02 19.10 -2.19
CA SER A 147 -7.80 18.32 -0.97
C SER A 147 -7.25 16.92 -1.25
N SER A 148 -7.63 16.26 -2.35
CA SER A 148 -7.08 14.95 -2.73
C SER A 148 -5.68 15.02 -3.35
N ALA A 149 -5.25 16.21 -3.77
CA ALA A 149 -3.89 16.43 -4.23
C ALA A 149 -2.90 16.47 -3.06
N PHE A 150 -3.30 17.07 -1.93
CA PHE A 150 -2.44 17.24 -0.75
C PHE A 150 -2.60 16.14 0.31
N PHE A 151 -3.78 15.54 0.40
CA PHE A 151 -4.11 14.60 1.47
C PHE A 151 -4.62 13.28 0.92
N MET A 152 -4.45 12.24 1.74
CA MET A 152 -4.96 10.91 1.46
C MET A 152 -6.45 10.89 1.07
N PRO A 153 -6.85 10.09 0.06
CA PRO A 153 -8.24 9.87 -0.30
C PRO A 153 -9.12 9.43 0.88
N SER A 154 -10.38 9.88 0.89
CA SER A 154 -11.34 9.59 1.97
C SER A 154 -11.61 8.09 2.14
N GLU A 155 -11.70 7.32 1.06
CA GLU A 155 -11.91 5.87 1.12
C GLU A 155 -10.76 5.15 1.84
N MET A 156 -9.51 5.51 1.51
CA MET A 156 -8.32 4.94 2.15
C MET A 156 -8.27 5.34 3.62
N ARG A 157 -8.50 6.62 3.94
CA ARG A 157 -8.56 7.13 5.31
C ARG A 157 -9.61 6.37 6.14
N ASN A 158 -10.83 6.27 5.63
CA ASN A 158 -11.94 5.61 6.31
C ASN A 158 -11.64 4.12 6.53
N SER A 159 -11.03 3.45 5.54
CA SER A 159 -10.60 2.04 5.65
C SER A 159 -9.55 1.84 6.75
N ILE A 160 -8.56 2.74 6.85
CA ILE A 160 -7.53 2.71 7.90
C ILE A 160 -8.16 2.98 9.27
N GLN A 161 -8.99 4.03 9.39
CA GLN A 161 -9.68 4.37 10.63
C GLN A 161 -10.60 3.25 11.12
N ALA A 162 -11.36 2.60 10.22
CA ALA A 162 -12.19 1.45 10.55
C ALA A 162 -11.35 0.28 11.08
N LYS A 163 -10.21 -0.03 10.43
CA LYS A 163 -9.28 -1.07 10.93
C LYS A 163 -8.69 -0.73 12.29
N ASN A 164 -8.38 0.55 12.54
CA ASN A 164 -7.89 1.01 13.83
C ASN A 164 -8.96 0.87 14.91
N ALA A 165 -10.20 1.25 14.62
CA ALA A 165 -11.34 1.07 15.53
C ALA A 165 -11.54 -0.41 15.90
N ILE A 166 -11.57 -1.31 14.91
CA ILE A 166 -11.68 -2.77 15.15
C ILE A 166 -10.49 -3.29 15.97
N SER A 167 -9.28 -2.82 15.66
CA SER A 167 -8.07 -3.22 16.40
C SER A 167 -8.11 -2.76 17.84
N ASN A 168 -8.65 -1.57 18.12
CA ASN A 168 -8.70 -0.96 19.45
C ASN A 168 -9.93 -1.34 20.27
N ASN A 169 -10.97 -1.94 19.68
CA ASN A 169 -12.17 -2.36 20.40
C ASN A 169 -11.84 -3.36 21.53
N MET A 170 -12.29 -3.15 22.77
CA MET A 170 -12.03 -4.03 23.91
C MET A 170 -13.31 -4.69 24.46
N GLU A 171 -14.39 -4.74 23.69
CA GLU A 171 -15.64 -5.37 24.10
C GLU A 171 -15.47 -6.85 24.46
N THR A 172 -15.64 -7.18 25.74
CA THR A 172 -15.54 -8.55 26.26
C THR A 172 -16.86 -9.35 26.17
N GLY A 173 -17.95 -8.69 25.73
CA GLY A 173 -19.26 -9.34 25.59
C GLY A 173 -19.85 -9.87 26.90
N GLY A 174 -19.42 -9.35 28.05
CA GLY A 174 -19.86 -9.80 29.37
C GLY A 174 -19.28 -11.16 29.81
N ILE A 175 -18.27 -11.67 29.10
CA ILE A 175 -17.60 -12.93 29.42
C ILE A 175 -16.49 -12.67 30.44
N GLU A 176 -16.48 -13.42 31.53
CA GLU A 176 -15.39 -13.41 32.50
C GLU A 176 -14.16 -14.12 31.88
N LEU A 177 -13.18 -13.32 31.45
CA LEU A 177 -11.94 -13.79 30.86
C LEU A 177 -10.77 -13.51 31.82
N PRO A 178 -9.73 -14.36 31.82
CA PRO A 178 -8.53 -14.07 32.60
C PRO A 178 -7.92 -12.73 32.16
N LEU A 179 -7.42 -11.96 33.14
CA LEU A 179 -6.78 -10.66 32.91
C LEU A 179 -5.54 -10.79 32.03
N GLU A 180 -4.78 -11.87 32.25
CA GLU A 180 -3.54 -12.17 31.56
C GLU A 180 -3.42 -13.69 31.33
N VAL A 181 -2.87 -14.04 30.17
CA VAL A 181 -2.58 -15.42 29.76
C VAL A 181 -1.18 -15.43 29.18
N ASP A 182 -0.22 -15.94 29.96
CA ASP A 182 1.20 -15.82 29.63
C ASP A 182 1.58 -14.35 29.41
N ASN A 183 2.31 -13.97 28.34
CA ASN A 183 2.65 -12.57 28.05
C ASN A 183 1.55 -11.79 27.30
N TYR A 184 0.27 -12.15 27.48
CA TYR A 184 -0.85 -11.56 26.74
C TYR A 184 -1.97 -11.09 27.65
N HIS A 185 -2.39 -9.85 27.47
CA HIS A 185 -3.48 -9.23 28.24
C HIS A 185 -4.56 -8.63 27.31
N GLY A 186 -5.66 -8.16 27.90
CA GLY A 186 -6.73 -7.48 27.17
C GLY A 186 -7.45 -8.41 26.17
N LEU A 187 -7.74 -9.63 26.60
CA LEU A 187 -8.39 -10.65 25.77
C LEU A 187 -9.79 -10.18 25.36
N CYS A 188 -10.05 -10.20 24.06
CA CYS A 188 -11.33 -9.84 23.45
C CYS A 188 -11.80 -11.02 22.58
N PRO A 189 -12.98 -11.61 22.83
CA PRO A 189 -13.49 -12.72 22.02
C PRO A 189 -13.76 -12.26 20.58
N LEU A 190 -13.42 -13.11 19.60
CA LEU A 190 -13.59 -12.81 18.16
C LEU A 190 -14.72 -13.62 17.50
N GLU A 191 -15.12 -14.73 18.11
CA GLU A 191 -16.22 -15.59 17.67
C GLU A 191 -17.24 -15.69 18.82
N PRO A 192 -18.56 -15.62 18.57
CA PRO A 192 -19.54 -15.93 19.60
C PRO A 192 -19.31 -17.36 20.10
N MET A 193 -19.23 -17.56 21.43
CA MET A 193 -18.92 -18.86 22.03
C MET A 193 -19.97 -19.94 21.72
N ALA A 194 -21.18 -19.54 21.35
CA ALA A 194 -22.20 -20.46 20.87
C ALA A 194 -21.81 -20.98 19.49
N VAL A 195 -21.83 -22.30 19.31
CA VAL A 195 -21.57 -23.04 18.07
C VAL A 195 -20.10 -23.40 17.83
N ASN A 196 -19.65 -24.47 18.51
CA ASN A 196 -18.82 -25.51 17.87
C ASN A 196 -18.88 -26.86 18.61
N LEU A 197 -20.04 -27.24 19.14
CA LEU A 197 -20.28 -28.58 19.73
C LEU A 197 -20.12 -29.74 18.72
N LYS A 198 -19.97 -29.43 17.42
CA LYS A 198 -19.77 -30.41 16.34
C LYS A 198 -18.32 -30.50 15.85
N LEU A 199 -17.40 -29.66 16.35
CA LEU A 199 -15.99 -29.82 16.04
C LEU A 199 -15.39 -30.89 16.95
N PRO A 200 -14.47 -31.75 16.45
CA PRO A 200 -13.83 -32.79 17.25
C PRO A 200 -13.09 -32.23 18.48
N VAL A 201 -12.68 -30.96 18.41
CA VAL A 201 -11.93 -30.27 19.45
C VAL A 201 -12.57 -28.90 19.73
N PRO A 202 -13.11 -28.68 20.95
CA PRO A 202 -13.64 -27.38 21.33
C PRO A 202 -12.53 -26.32 21.33
N ALA A 203 -12.80 -25.18 20.69
CA ALA A 203 -11.82 -24.12 20.53
C ALA A 203 -12.48 -22.75 20.52
N SER A 204 -11.78 -21.74 21.03
CA SER A 204 -12.21 -20.34 21.04
C SER A 204 -11.12 -19.42 20.50
N SER A 205 -11.54 -18.27 19.97
CA SER A 205 -10.68 -17.28 19.33
C SER A 205 -10.71 -15.97 20.11
N TYR A 206 -9.54 -15.42 20.38
CA TYR A 206 -9.39 -14.13 21.04
C TYR A 206 -8.44 -13.23 20.28
N LYS A 207 -8.65 -11.92 20.39
CA LYS A 207 -7.60 -10.93 20.17
C LYS A 207 -6.98 -10.62 21.53
N ALA A 208 -5.66 -10.53 21.60
CA ALA A 208 -4.96 -10.09 22.81
C ALA A 208 -3.78 -9.18 22.45
N THR A 209 -3.32 -8.41 23.43
CA THR A 209 -2.17 -7.52 23.31
C THR A 209 -0.98 -8.15 24.01
N HIS A 210 0.18 -8.20 23.36
CA HIS A 210 1.40 -8.68 23.97
C HIS A 210 1.98 -7.65 24.94
N SER A 211 2.28 -8.06 26.18
CA SER A 211 2.62 -7.18 27.30
C SER A 211 3.83 -6.28 27.03
N ASN A 212 4.86 -6.80 26.35
CA ASN A 212 6.12 -6.05 26.16
C ASN A 212 6.16 -5.21 24.88
N THR A 213 5.42 -5.59 23.84
CA THR A 213 5.51 -4.94 22.52
C THR A 213 4.29 -4.11 22.17
N GLY A 214 3.18 -4.27 22.90
CA GLY A 214 1.89 -3.65 22.57
C GLY A 214 1.26 -4.16 21.27
N VAL A 215 1.88 -5.13 20.59
CA VAL A 215 1.39 -5.70 19.33
C VAL A 215 0.21 -6.61 19.61
N LYS A 216 -0.81 -6.54 18.74
CA LYS A 216 -2.03 -7.34 18.86
C LYS A 216 -1.90 -8.63 18.07
N TYR A 217 -2.34 -9.73 18.69
CA TYR A 217 -2.29 -11.07 18.14
C TYR A 217 -3.64 -11.77 18.19
N TYR A 218 -3.79 -12.76 17.32
CA TYR A 218 -4.91 -13.69 17.30
C TYR A 218 -4.52 -14.93 18.10
N LEU A 219 -5.25 -15.22 19.16
CA LEU A 219 -5.05 -16.39 20.03
C LEU A 219 -6.13 -17.41 19.74
N ARG A 220 -5.75 -18.59 19.26
CA ARG A 220 -6.64 -19.74 19.17
C ARG A 220 -6.39 -20.65 20.36
N ARG A 221 -7.37 -20.72 21.26
CA ARG A 221 -7.37 -21.62 22.42
C ARG A 221 -8.03 -22.94 22.03
N ILE A 222 -7.34 -24.03 22.35
CA ILE A 222 -7.84 -25.41 22.31
C ILE A 222 -8.15 -25.83 23.74
N HIS A 223 -9.41 -26.19 24.00
CA HIS A 223 -9.91 -26.44 25.36
C HIS A 223 -9.58 -27.87 25.79
N GLY A 224 -9.39 -28.08 27.09
CA GLY A 224 -9.12 -29.41 27.66
C GLY A 224 -7.86 -30.12 27.14
N PHE A 225 -6.94 -29.41 26.46
CA PHE A 225 -5.73 -30.01 25.91
C PHE A 225 -4.73 -30.38 27.00
N ARG A 226 -4.48 -31.68 27.14
CA ARG A 226 -3.46 -32.22 28.04
C ARG A 226 -2.22 -32.63 27.25
N LEU A 227 -1.11 -31.98 27.52
CA LEU A 227 0.18 -32.26 26.88
C LEU A 227 0.64 -33.68 27.22
N GLN A 228 0.66 -34.57 26.22
CA GLN A 228 1.17 -35.93 26.37
C GLN A 228 2.67 -36.02 26.03
N SER A 229 3.12 -35.24 25.04
CA SER A 229 4.51 -35.24 24.57
C SER A 229 4.84 -33.89 23.95
N ALA A 230 6.03 -33.37 24.25
CA ALA A 230 6.54 -32.15 23.63
C ALA A 230 7.17 -32.37 22.24
N LYS A 231 7.20 -33.61 21.74
CA LYS A 231 7.83 -33.93 20.44
C LYS A 231 7.19 -33.21 19.26
N PHE A 232 5.91 -32.81 19.34
CA PHE A 232 5.27 -32.01 18.28
C PHE A 232 5.91 -30.63 18.09
N MET A 233 6.70 -30.14 19.06
CA MET A 233 7.37 -28.84 18.97
C MET A 233 8.32 -28.75 17.77
N SER A 234 8.85 -29.88 17.28
CA SER A 234 9.66 -29.88 16.05
C SER A 234 8.83 -29.45 14.82
N VAL A 235 7.56 -29.88 14.75
CA VAL A 235 6.63 -29.50 13.67
C VAL A 235 6.14 -28.06 13.86
N VAL A 236 5.91 -27.63 15.11
CA VAL A 236 5.58 -26.23 15.44
C VAL A 236 6.69 -25.30 14.97
N GLU A 237 7.96 -25.68 15.17
CA GLU A 237 9.09 -24.85 14.75
C GLU A 237 9.21 -24.77 13.21
N MET A 238 8.79 -25.80 12.46
CA MET A 238 8.65 -25.70 11.01
C MET A 238 7.56 -24.69 10.61
N TRP A 239 6.41 -24.71 11.27
CA TRP A 239 5.33 -23.74 11.04
C TRP A 239 5.72 -22.31 11.41
N LYS A 240 6.50 -22.11 12.47
CA LYS A 240 7.04 -20.79 12.85
C LYS A 240 8.05 -20.25 11.83
N LYS A 241 8.82 -21.13 11.18
CA LYS A 241 9.79 -20.76 10.14
C LYS A 241 9.15 -20.44 8.80
N LEU A 242 8.01 -21.07 8.47
CA LEU A 242 7.30 -20.80 7.23
C LEU A 242 6.71 -19.38 7.26
N GLN A 243 7.24 -18.49 6.42
CA GLN A 243 6.69 -17.15 6.19
C GLN A 243 6.17 -17.04 4.75
N HIS A 244 4.90 -16.69 4.58
CA HIS A 244 4.33 -16.48 3.26
C HIS A 244 3.17 -15.48 3.30
N SER A 245 3.00 -14.72 2.22
CA SER A 245 2.01 -13.64 2.15
C SER A 245 0.56 -14.13 2.32
N ASN A 246 0.28 -15.35 1.87
CA ASN A 246 -1.02 -16.03 1.94
C ASN A 246 -1.15 -17.01 3.12
N VAL A 247 -0.26 -16.97 4.11
CA VAL A 247 -0.35 -17.78 5.34
C VAL A 247 -0.35 -16.84 6.53
N VAL A 248 -1.29 -17.00 7.46
CA VAL A 248 -1.25 -16.28 8.74
C VAL A 248 -0.14 -16.91 9.59
N GLN A 249 0.85 -16.10 9.96
CA GLN A 249 2.05 -16.58 10.64
C GLN A 249 1.73 -17.14 12.02
N LEU A 250 2.19 -18.36 12.31
CA LEU A 250 2.25 -18.89 13.67
C LEU A 250 3.46 -18.26 14.38
N ARG A 251 3.22 -17.63 15.53
CA ARG A 251 4.24 -16.94 16.33
C ARG A 251 4.67 -17.77 17.52
N GLU A 252 3.69 -18.28 18.26
CA GLU A 252 3.94 -18.93 19.54
C GLU A 252 2.91 -20.02 19.82
N VAL A 253 3.30 -21.02 20.60
CA VAL A 253 2.43 -22.09 21.09
C VAL A 253 2.80 -22.40 22.52
N PHE A 254 1.82 -22.34 23.43
CA PHE A 254 2.06 -22.63 24.84
C PHE A 254 0.83 -23.27 25.48
N THR A 255 1.03 -23.94 26.62
CA THR A 255 -0.05 -24.51 27.44
C THR A 255 -0.31 -23.62 28.65
N THR A 256 -1.57 -23.48 29.06
CA THR A 256 -1.95 -22.64 30.20
C THR A 256 -3.08 -23.25 31.01
N LYS A 257 -3.21 -22.80 32.26
CA LYS A 257 -4.34 -23.05 33.16
C LYS A 257 -5.14 -21.80 33.52
N ALA A 258 -4.77 -20.64 32.96
CA ALA A 258 -5.37 -19.35 33.30
C ALA A 258 -6.88 -19.28 33.03
N PHE A 259 -7.39 -20.09 32.10
CA PHE A 259 -8.82 -20.19 31.79
C PHE A 259 -9.60 -21.18 32.69
N GLY A 260 -8.98 -21.71 33.74
CA GLY A 260 -9.61 -22.67 34.67
C GLY A 260 -9.54 -24.14 34.21
N ASP A 261 -9.01 -24.43 33.03
CA ASP A 261 -8.78 -25.79 32.52
C ASP A 261 -7.38 -25.93 31.91
N HIS A 262 -6.98 -27.16 31.56
CA HIS A 262 -5.77 -27.35 30.76
C HIS A 262 -6.06 -26.95 29.32
N SER A 263 -5.42 -25.88 28.85
CA SER A 263 -5.62 -25.35 27.51
C SER A 263 -4.30 -25.27 26.75
N LEU A 264 -4.38 -25.39 25.42
CA LEU A 264 -3.27 -25.05 24.51
C LEU A 264 -3.66 -23.78 23.76
N VAL A 265 -2.76 -22.81 23.70
CA VAL A 265 -2.96 -21.55 22.99
C VAL A 265 -1.95 -21.47 21.86
N LEU A 266 -2.44 -21.19 20.66
CA LEU A 266 -1.64 -20.88 19.50
C LEU A 266 -1.81 -19.40 19.16
N VAL A 267 -0.69 -18.69 19.03
CA VAL A 267 -0.65 -17.26 18.77
C VAL A 267 -0.28 -17.04 17.30
N TYR A 268 -1.11 -16.27 16.60
CA TYR A 268 -0.94 -15.92 15.21
C TYR A 268 -0.96 -14.40 15.01
N ASP A 269 -0.45 -13.95 13.86
CA ASP A 269 -0.61 -12.56 13.43
C ASP A 269 -2.09 -12.18 13.34
N TYR A 270 -2.44 -11.03 13.94
CA TYR A 270 -3.79 -10.50 13.89
C TYR A 270 -4.01 -9.66 12.62
N HIS A 271 -5.10 -9.94 11.91
CA HIS A 271 -5.50 -9.20 10.72
C HIS A 271 -6.88 -8.55 10.95
N PRO A 272 -6.95 -7.26 11.34
CA PRO A 272 -8.21 -6.62 11.71
C PRO A 272 -9.18 -6.52 10.54
N GLY A 273 -10.47 -6.73 10.84
CA GLY A 273 -11.55 -6.67 9.85
C GLY A 273 -11.56 -7.84 8.86
N SER A 274 -10.80 -8.91 9.14
CA SER A 274 -10.82 -10.10 8.29
C SER A 274 -12.13 -10.87 8.45
N GLN A 275 -12.62 -11.43 7.35
CA GLN A 275 -13.78 -12.32 7.34
C GLN A 275 -13.39 -13.65 6.73
N THR A 276 -14.01 -14.74 7.19
CA THR A 276 -13.81 -16.05 6.56
C THR A 276 -14.44 -16.08 5.16
N LEU A 277 -13.93 -16.92 4.26
CA LEU A 277 -14.61 -17.16 2.97
C LEU A 277 -16.04 -17.63 3.18
N LEU A 278 -16.29 -18.41 4.23
CA LEU A 278 -17.64 -18.81 4.65
C LEU A 278 -18.54 -17.59 4.88
N SER A 279 -18.11 -16.67 5.74
CA SER A 279 -18.86 -15.45 6.06
C SER A 279 -19.07 -14.57 4.84
N LYS A 280 -18.05 -14.45 3.97
CA LYS A 280 -18.07 -13.53 2.84
C LYS A 280 -18.95 -14.01 1.68
N TYR A 281 -18.96 -15.30 1.36
CA TYR A 281 -19.59 -15.82 0.14
C TYR A 281 -20.73 -16.81 0.36
N PHE A 282 -20.83 -17.42 1.54
CA PHE A 282 -21.78 -18.52 1.81
C PHE A 282 -22.77 -18.22 2.93
N THR A 283 -22.64 -17.07 3.59
CA THR A 283 -23.63 -16.60 4.57
C THR A 283 -24.53 -15.59 3.86
N PRO A 284 -25.86 -15.74 3.90
CA PRO A 284 -26.77 -14.76 3.32
C PRO A 284 -26.48 -13.40 3.97
N SER A 285 -26.19 -12.39 3.15
CA SER A 285 -26.11 -11.02 3.64
C SER A 285 -27.51 -10.64 4.13
N VAL A 286 -27.65 -10.29 5.40
CA VAL A 286 -28.83 -9.53 5.84
C VAL A 286 -28.81 -8.25 5.03
N GLU A 287 -29.73 -8.09 4.09
CA GLU A 287 -29.76 -6.95 3.19
C GLU A 287 -29.66 -5.65 3.98
N THR A 288 -28.72 -4.79 3.61
CA THR A 288 -28.39 -3.50 4.24
C THR A 288 -29.57 -2.51 4.29
N ASN A 289 -30.73 -2.86 3.74
CA ASN A 289 -31.92 -2.01 3.64
C ASN A 289 -33.14 -2.50 4.44
N GLY A 290 -33.01 -3.50 5.32
CA GLY A 290 -34.09 -3.89 6.23
C GLY A 290 -35.36 -4.46 5.58
N TYR A 291 -35.33 -4.75 4.27
CA TYR A 291 -36.42 -5.41 3.56
C TYR A 291 -36.13 -6.91 3.48
N THR A 292 -36.68 -7.68 4.39
CA THR A 292 -36.72 -9.14 4.25
C THR A 292 -37.85 -9.51 3.31
N ASP A 293 -37.55 -10.07 2.13
CA ASP A 293 -38.59 -10.60 1.23
C ASP A 293 -39.42 -11.67 1.98
N PRO A 294 -40.73 -11.44 2.23
CA PRO A 294 -41.60 -12.36 2.95
C PRO A 294 -41.70 -13.75 2.29
N PHE A 295 -41.30 -13.88 1.03
CA PHE A 295 -41.37 -15.12 0.25
C PHE A 295 -40.05 -15.90 0.17
N SER A 296 -39.02 -15.49 0.92
CA SER A 296 -37.70 -16.16 0.93
C SER A 296 -37.75 -17.61 1.44
N GLY A 297 -38.85 -18.03 2.07
CA GLY A 297 -39.03 -19.37 2.66
C GLY A 297 -40.10 -20.27 2.02
N GLU A 298 -41.02 -19.74 1.21
CA GLU A 298 -42.12 -20.54 0.63
C GLU A 298 -41.95 -20.71 -0.88
N ALA A 299 -41.67 -21.95 -1.29
CA ALA A 299 -41.58 -22.32 -2.70
C ALA A 299 -42.91 -22.06 -3.42
N ARG A 300 -42.89 -21.23 -4.48
CA ARG A 300 -44.07 -21.00 -5.33
C ARG A 300 -44.58 -22.33 -5.90
N PRO A 301 -45.91 -22.57 -5.95
CA PRO A 301 -46.47 -23.91 -6.25
C PRO A 301 -46.17 -24.50 -7.64
N PHE A 302 -45.46 -23.79 -8.52
CA PHE A 302 -45.16 -24.22 -9.90
C PHE A 302 -43.70 -24.01 -10.34
N SER A 303 -42.76 -23.72 -9.43
CA SER A 303 -41.34 -23.58 -9.80
C SER A 303 -40.57 -24.86 -9.48
N HIS A 304 -39.92 -25.44 -10.50
CA HIS A 304 -39.09 -26.64 -10.35
C HIS A 304 -38.08 -26.48 -9.19
N LYS A 305 -38.16 -27.38 -8.22
CA LYS A 305 -37.47 -27.37 -6.91
C LYS A 305 -35.93 -27.35 -6.92
N SER A 306 -35.27 -27.19 -8.07
CA SER A 306 -33.80 -27.23 -8.18
C SER A 306 -33.12 -25.86 -8.25
N SER A 307 -33.84 -24.74 -8.44
CA SER A 307 -33.22 -23.41 -8.55
C SER A 307 -33.23 -22.59 -7.26
N LEU A 308 -34.21 -22.81 -6.36
CA LEU A 308 -34.49 -21.94 -5.22
C LEU A 308 -33.50 -22.04 -4.04
N GLN A 309 -32.78 -23.15 -3.87
CA GLN A 309 -31.80 -23.26 -2.79
C GLN A 309 -30.49 -22.50 -3.08
N ARG A 310 -30.29 -22.07 -4.34
CA ARG A 310 -29.09 -21.35 -4.81
C ARG A 310 -29.21 -19.83 -4.73
N THR A 311 -30.42 -19.27 -4.64
CA THR A 311 -30.63 -17.82 -4.57
C THR A 311 -30.37 -17.24 -3.18
N VAL A 312 -30.35 -18.07 -2.13
CA VAL A 312 -30.18 -17.63 -0.73
C VAL A 312 -28.82 -16.98 -0.50
N ASN A 313 -27.77 -17.44 -1.18
CA ASN A 313 -26.42 -16.93 -0.93
C ASN A 313 -26.01 -15.77 -1.85
N GLY A 314 -26.85 -15.34 -2.79
CA GLY A 314 -26.55 -14.29 -3.78
C GLY A 314 -26.12 -14.83 -5.15
N PRO A 315 -25.81 -13.94 -6.12
CA PRO A 315 -25.44 -14.34 -7.48
C PRO A 315 -24.12 -15.11 -7.53
N MET A 316 -23.94 -15.92 -8.57
CA MET A 316 -22.67 -16.62 -8.84
C MET A 316 -21.50 -15.63 -8.92
N LEU A 317 -20.32 -16.05 -8.48
CA LEU A 317 -19.14 -15.18 -8.43
C LEU A 317 -18.61 -14.92 -9.84
N ALA A 318 -18.12 -13.71 -10.07
CA ALA A 318 -17.37 -13.40 -11.29
C ALA A 318 -16.14 -14.31 -11.38
N GLU A 319 -15.86 -14.84 -12.57
CA GLU A 319 -14.78 -15.82 -12.76
C GLU A 319 -13.41 -15.27 -12.33
N ASN A 320 -13.16 -13.99 -12.61
CA ASN A 320 -11.92 -13.32 -12.21
C ASN A 320 -11.72 -13.32 -10.68
N GLU A 321 -12.78 -13.20 -9.89
CA GLU A 321 -12.71 -13.27 -8.42
C GLU A 321 -12.34 -14.68 -7.95
N ILE A 322 -12.87 -15.72 -8.62
CA ILE A 322 -12.52 -17.12 -8.33
C ILE A 322 -11.04 -17.36 -8.66
N TRP A 323 -10.59 -16.93 -9.83
CA TRP A 323 -9.18 -17.05 -10.23
C TRP A 323 -8.25 -16.33 -9.27
N PHE A 324 -8.61 -15.13 -8.83
CA PHE A 324 -7.86 -14.38 -7.86
C PHE A 324 -7.69 -15.12 -6.51
N ILE A 325 -8.74 -15.80 -6.05
CA ILE A 325 -8.67 -16.67 -4.87
C ILE A 325 -7.78 -17.89 -5.15
N ILE A 326 -7.96 -18.58 -6.27
CA ILE A 326 -7.16 -19.75 -6.66
C ILE A 326 -5.67 -19.42 -6.64
N MET A 327 -5.27 -18.30 -7.24
CA MET A 327 -3.87 -17.89 -7.37
C MET A 327 -3.17 -17.69 -6.01
N GLN A 328 -3.88 -17.04 -5.08
CA GLN A 328 -3.36 -16.82 -3.73
C GLN A 328 -3.32 -18.12 -2.91
N LEU A 329 -4.33 -18.98 -3.05
CA LEU A 329 -4.37 -20.28 -2.37
C LEU A 329 -3.30 -21.24 -2.90
N THR A 330 -3.08 -21.31 -4.22
CA THR A 330 -2.03 -22.15 -4.80
C THR A 330 -0.63 -21.64 -4.45
N ALA A 331 -0.42 -20.32 -4.41
CA ALA A 331 0.84 -19.74 -3.93
C ALA A 331 1.15 -20.14 -2.48
N GLY A 332 0.18 -19.98 -1.58
CA GLY A 332 0.33 -20.39 -0.18
C GLY A 332 0.50 -21.90 -0.01
N LEU A 333 -0.27 -22.71 -0.74
CA LEU A 333 -0.20 -24.16 -0.66
C LEU A 333 1.14 -24.70 -1.18
N ARG A 334 1.69 -24.10 -2.25
CA ARG A 334 3.03 -24.41 -2.74
C ARG A 334 4.09 -24.18 -1.67
N ALA A 335 4.04 -23.04 -0.97
CA ALA A 335 5.01 -22.72 0.09
C ALA A 335 4.91 -23.69 1.28
N ILE A 336 3.70 -24.08 1.67
CA ILE A 336 3.46 -25.10 2.71
C ILE A 336 4.07 -26.44 2.29
N HIS A 337 3.76 -26.91 1.07
CA HIS A 337 4.23 -28.21 0.58
C HIS A 337 5.76 -28.25 0.39
N GLN A 338 6.36 -27.18 -0.11
CA GLN A 338 7.82 -27.04 -0.25
C GLN A 338 8.55 -27.05 1.10
N SER A 339 7.89 -26.66 2.17
CA SER A 339 8.45 -26.71 3.53
C SER A 339 8.28 -28.07 4.21
N GLY A 340 7.81 -29.09 3.47
CA GLY A 340 7.56 -30.43 4.02
C GLY A 340 6.38 -30.47 4.99
N LEU A 341 5.42 -29.55 4.83
CA LEU A 341 4.18 -29.47 5.61
C LEU A 341 2.95 -29.72 4.72
N ALA A 342 1.78 -29.82 5.36
CA ALA A 342 0.48 -29.92 4.69
C ALA A 342 -0.53 -29.01 5.40
N CYS A 343 -1.50 -28.47 4.67
CA CYS A 343 -2.51 -27.58 5.22
C CYS A 343 -3.49 -28.35 6.14
N ARG A 344 -3.86 -29.57 5.75
CA ARG A 344 -4.75 -30.54 6.43
C ARG A 344 -6.20 -30.09 6.63
N THR A 345 -6.45 -28.79 6.76
CA THR A 345 -7.79 -28.23 6.95
C THR A 345 -7.98 -27.07 5.99
N LEU A 346 -8.46 -27.41 4.78
CA LEU A 346 -8.73 -26.45 3.72
C LEU A 346 -10.24 -26.40 3.47
N ASP A 347 -10.91 -25.49 4.17
CA ASP A 347 -12.34 -25.23 4.04
C ASP A 347 -12.65 -23.72 4.20
N PRO A 348 -13.85 -23.26 3.81
CA PRO A 348 -14.19 -21.83 3.83
C PRO A 348 -14.09 -21.16 5.21
N THR A 349 -14.13 -21.90 6.32
CA THR A 349 -14.00 -21.36 7.68
C THR A 349 -12.56 -21.04 8.07
N LYS A 350 -11.58 -21.68 7.43
CA LYS A 350 -10.15 -21.54 7.75
C LYS A 350 -9.39 -20.66 6.79
N ILE A 351 -10.08 -20.05 5.83
CA ILE A 351 -9.48 -19.09 4.91
C ILE A 351 -10.09 -17.72 5.19
N ILE A 352 -9.24 -16.77 5.52
CA ILE A 352 -9.65 -15.40 5.81
C ILE A 352 -9.32 -14.47 4.66
N VAL A 353 -10.14 -13.44 4.49
CA VAL A 353 -9.97 -12.40 3.50
C VAL A 353 -9.92 -11.04 4.19
N THR A 354 -8.86 -10.28 3.90
CA THR A 354 -8.68 -8.90 4.38
C THR A 354 -8.54 -7.99 3.15
N GLY A 355 -9.59 -7.25 2.82
CA GLY A 355 -9.66 -6.53 1.53
C GLY A 355 -9.63 -7.51 0.37
N ARG A 356 -8.57 -7.46 -0.46
CA ARG A 356 -8.33 -8.43 -1.53
C ARG A 356 -7.32 -9.53 -1.15
N ARG A 357 -6.75 -9.52 0.06
CA ARG A 357 -5.75 -10.54 0.41
C ARG A 357 -6.39 -11.77 1.03
N VAL A 358 -6.10 -12.95 0.48
CA VAL A 358 -6.59 -14.26 0.94
C VAL A 358 -5.47 -14.94 1.74
N ARG A 359 -5.79 -15.48 2.92
CA ARG A 359 -4.82 -16.19 3.77
C ARG A 359 -5.39 -17.46 4.39
N PHE A 360 -4.57 -18.51 4.45
CA PHE A 360 -4.81 -19.65 5.31
C PHE A 360 -4.62 -19.26 6.77
N SER A 361 -5.62 -19.53 7.61
CA SER A 361 -5.61 -19.22 9.04
C SER A 361 -5.58 -20.51 9.87
N CYS A 362 -5.12 -20.41 11.12
CA CYS A 362 -5.17 -21.51 12.09
C CYS A 362 -4.40 -22.79 11.66
N LEU A 363 -3.32 -22.64 10.88
CA LEU A 363 -2.49 -23.77 10.45
C LEU A 363 -1.65 -24.33 11.62
N GLY A 364 -1.31 -25.61 11.55
CA GLY A 364 -0.55 -26.32 12.60
C GLY A 364 -1.39 -26.91 13.73
N ILE A 365 -2.68 -26.54 13.86
CA ILE A 365 -3.57 -27.12 14.89
C ILE A 365 -3.73 -28.63 14.68
N SER A 366 -4.05 -29.05 13.45
CA SER A 366 -4.27 -30.46 13.13
C SER A 366 -3.01 -31.32 13.36
N ASP A 367 -1.82 -30.73 13.19
CA ASP A 367 -0.53 -31.38 13.44
C ASP A 367 -0.26 -31.60 14.93
N ILE A 368 -0.74 -30.71 15.79
CA ILE A 368 -0.57 -30.83 17.25
C ILE A 368 -1.66 -31.73 17.84
N VAL A 369 -2.91 -31.54 17.42
CA VAL A 369 -4.07 -32.29 17.96
C VAL A 369 -4.01 -33.77 17.57
N SER A 370 -3.65 -34.06 16.31
CA SER A 370 -3.57 -35.44 15.82
C SER A 370 -2.20 -36.07 16.05
N PHE A 371 -1.35 -35.46 16.88
CA PHE A 371 0.02 -35.91 17.09
C PHE A 371 0.04 -37.24 17.84
N ASP A 372 0.65 -38.26 17.24
CA ASP A 372 0.87 -39.56 17.90
C ASP A 372 2.32 -39.68 18.38
N PRO A 373 2.60 -39.66 19.70
CA PRO A 373 3.97 -39.74 20.22
C PRO A 373 4.68 -41.07 19.94
N ASN A 374 3.94 -42.12 19.59
CA ASN A 374 4.48 -43.45 19.30
C ASN A 374 4.89 -43.63 17.84
N GLN A 375 4.49 -42.71 16.96
CA GLN A 375 4.85 -42.77 15.54
C GLN A 375 6.34 -42.43 15.35
N ALA A 376 7.09 -43.38 14.77
CA ALA A 376 8.54 -43.27 14.57
C ALA A 376 8.95 -42.10 13.65
N ASN A 377 8.18 -41.83 12.61
CA ASN A 377 8.37 -40.68 11.72
C ASN A 377 7.07 -39.91 11.53
N GLN A 378 6.97 -38.75 12.17
CA GLN A 378 5.82 -37.85 12.12
C GLN A 378 5.54 -37.31 10.72
N LEU A 379 6.56 -37.23 9.86
CA LEU A 379 6.46 -36.69 8.50
C LEU A 379 6.14 -37.76 7.45
N ALA A 380 6.05 -39.04 7.82
CA ALA A 380 5.87 -40.14 6.86
C ALA A 380 4.56 -40.01 6.05
N VAL A 381 3.50 -39.49 6.67
CA VAL A 381 2.16 -39.38 6.05
C VAL A 381 1.98 -38.03 5.36
N ILE A 382 2.98 -37.13 5.36
CA ILE A 382 2.80 -35.77 4.85
C ILE A 382 2.39 -35.75 3.38
N SER A 383 2.98 -36.63 2.56
CA SER A 383 2.64 -36.73 1.13
C SER A 383 1.18 -37.08 0.88
N HIS A 384 0.57 -37.88 1.77
CA HIS A 384 -0.85 -38.20 1.71
C HIS A 384 -1.70 -36.96 2.03
N TYR A 385 -1.38 -36.25 3.12
CA TYR A 385 -2.07 -35.00 3.47
C TYR A 385 -1.95 -33.93 2.38
N GLN A 386 -0.81 -33.85 1.68
CA GLN A 386 -0.65 -32.96 0.53
C GLN A 386 -1.58 -33.32 -0.65
N GLN A 387 -1.87 -34.60 -0.88
CA GLN A 387 -2.87 -35.00 -1.88
C GLN A 387 -4.31 -34.66 -1.45
N GLU A 388 -4.59 -34.77 -0.15
CA GLU A 388 -5.88 -34.38 0.41
C GLU A 388 -6.08 -32.86 0.34
N ASP A 389 -5.03 -32.06 0.54
CA ASP A 389 -5.09 -30.60 0.37
C ASP A 389 -5.52 -30.22 -1.05
N LEU A 390 -4.94 -30.85 -2.08
CA LEU A 390 -5.30 -30.59 -3.48
C LEU A 390 -6.76 -30.96 -3.77
N THR A 391 -7.22 -32.08 -3.21
CA THR A 391 -8.62 -32.50 -3.32
C THR A 391 -9.56 -31.51 -2.63
N SER A 392 -9.16 -31.03 -1.46
CA SER A 392 -9.91 -30.04 -0.68
C SER A 392 -9.96 -28.69 -1.39
N LEU A 393 -8.87 -28.29 -2.06
CA LEU A 393 -8.83 -27.11 -2.92
C LEU A 393 -9.83 -27.24 -4.08
N GLY A 394 -9.88 -28.39 -4.75
CA GLY A 394 -10.86 -28.65 -5.83
C GLY A 394 -12.31 -28.53 -5.34
N LYS A 395 -12.61 -29.10 -4.17
CA LYS A 395 -13.92 -28.99 -3.52
C LYS A 395 -14.25 -27.54 -3.15
N LEU A 396 -13.31 -26.80 -2.58
CA LEU A 396 -13.50 -25.39 -2.24
C LEU A 396 -13.80 -24.55 -3.47
N VAL A 397 -13.04 -24.71 -4.56
CA VAL A 397 -13.24 -23.97 -5.80
C VAL A 397 -14.61 -24.30 -6.41
N LEU A 398 -15.03 -25.58 -6.39
CA LEU A 398 -16.37 -25.99 -6.82
C LEU A 398 -17.47 -25.36 -5.95
N ALA A 399 -17.28 -25.32 -4.64
CA ALA A 399 -18.21 -24.65 -3.72
C ALA A 399 -18.32 -23.15 -4.00
N LEU A 400 -17.19 -22.47 -4.26
CA LEU A 400 -17.16 -21.04 -4.60
C LEU A 400 -17.84 -20.77 -5.94
N ALA A 401 -17.55 -21.55 -6.97
CA ALA A 401 -18.14 -21.40 -8.30
C ALA A 401 -19.66 -21.62 -8.27
N CYS A 402 -20.14 -22.60 -7.52
CA CYS A 402 -21.58 -22.83 -7.34
C CYS A 402 -22.23 -21.94 -6.26
N ARG A 403 -21.42 -21.17 -5.51
CA ARG A 403 -21.81 -20.41 -4.31
C ARG A 403 -22.66 -21.21 -3.31
N CYS A 404 -22.34 -22.50 -3.18
CA CYS A 404 -23.13 -23.44 -2.39
C CYS A 404 -22.22 -24.51 -1.78
N LEU A 405 -22.27 -24.68 -0.45
CA LEU A 405 -21.49 -25.72 0.23
C LEU A 405 -22.00 -27.13 -0.08
N HIS A 406 -23.23 -27.29 -0.54
CA HIS A 406 -23.78 -28.61 -0.86
C HIS A 406 -23.26 -29.15 -2.21
N SER A 407 -22.58 -28.32 -3.02
CA SER A 407 -22.10 -28.72 -4.36
C SER A 407 -21.00 -29.80 -4.32
N ILE A 408 -20.38 -30.01 -3.16
CA ILE A 408 -19.28 -30.97 -2.97
C ILE A 408 -19.76 -32.35 -2.48
N HIS A 409 -21.06 -32.54 -2.23
CA HIS A 409 -21.60 -33.84 -1.83
C HIS A 409 -21.59 -34.82 -3.03
N ARG A 410 -21.33 -36.10 -2.76
CA ARG A 410 -21.08 -37.12 -3.80
C ARG A 410 -22.20 -37.23 -4.84
N ASP A 411 -23.44 -37.04 -4.42
CA ASP A 411 -24.64 -37.05 -5.26
C ASP A 411 -24.83 -35.78 -6.11
N GLN A 412 -24.24 -34.66 -5.69
CA GLN A 412 -24.39 -33.34 -6.32
C GLN A 412 -23.18 -32.90 -7.16
N VAL A 413 -22.00 -33.50 -6.95
CA VAL A 413 -20.74 -33.06 -7.58
C VAL A 413 -20.83 -33.05 -9.11
N GLN A 414 -21.42 -34.07 -9.72
CA GLN A 414 -21.53 -34.15 -11.18
C GLN A 414 -22.39 -33.02 -11.76
N ALA A 415 -23.58 -32.78 -11.16
CA ALA A 415 -24.47 -31.69 -11.56
C ALA A 415 -23.82 -30.31 -11.32
N SER A 416 -23.02 -30.19 -10.27
CA SER A 416 -22.28 -28.97 -9.94
C SER A 416 -21.19 -28.67 -10.97
N ILE A 417 -20.47 -29.70 -11.43
CA ILE A 417 -19.48 -29.57 -12.51
C ILE A 417 -20.15 -29.17 -13.83
N GLU A 418 -21.31 -29.74 -14.16
CA GLU A 418 -22.08 -29.34 -15.34
C GLU A 418 -22.54 -27.88 -15.26
N LEU A 419 -22.93 -27.42 -14.07
CA LEU A 419 -23.27 -26.02 -13.84
C LEU A 419 -22.07 -25.12 -14.09
N VAL A 420 -20.88 -25.49 -13.59
CA VAL A 420 -19.64 -24.75 -13.86
C VAL A 420 -19.36 -24.69 -15.36
N ALA A 421 -19.50 -25.82 -16.07
CA ALA A 421 -19.27 -25.90 -17.52
C ALA A 421 -20.18 -24.98 -18.35
N ARG A 422 -21.37 -24.63 -17.84
CA ARG A 422 -22.33 -23.76 -18.53
C ARG A 422 -22.09 -22.27 -18.29
N HIS A 423 -21.43 -21.90 -17.18
CA HIS A 423 -21.32 -20.50 -16.74
C HIS A 423 -19.90 -19.94 -16.73
N TYR A 424 -18.89 -20.81 -16.76
CA TYR A 424 -17.48 -20.45 -16.66
C TYR A 424 -16.66 -21.04 -17.79
N SER A 425 -15.43 -20.54 -17.94
CA SER A 425 -14.47 -21.05 -18.90
C SER A 425 -14.18 -22.54 -18.73
N SER A 426 -13.76 -23.18 -19.83
CA SER A 426 -13.24 -24.54 -19.81
C SER A 426 -12.02 -24.68 -18.90
N ASP A 427 -11.22 -23.62 -18.74
CA ASP A 427 -10.03 -23.63 -17.88
C ASP A 427 -10.40 -23.87 -16.42
N LEU A 428 -11.42 -23.15 -15.92
CA LEU A 428 -11.85 -23.29 -14.53
C LEU A 428 -12.41 -24.70 -14.29
N ARG A 429 -13.23 -25.20 -15.23
CA ARG A 429 -13.74 -26.57 -15.19
C ARG A 429 -12.60 -27.59 -15.17
N ASN A 430 -11.62 -27.45 -16.06
CA ASN A 430 -10.50 -28.37 -16.20
C ASN A 430 -9.62 -28.39 -14.94
N LEU A 431 -9.38 -27.23 -14.32
CA LEU A 431 -8.69 -27.13 -13.03
C LEU A 431 -9.45 -27.86 -11.93
N ILE A 432 -10.76 -27.66 -11.81
CA ILE A 432 -11.58 -28.36 -10.81
C ILE A 432 -11.51 -29.87 -11.02
N LEU A 433 -11.67 -30.35 -12.26
CA LEU A 433 -11.60 -31.77 -12.59
C LEU A 433 -10.24 -32.37 -12.25
N TYR A 434 -9.15 -31.67 -12.58
CA TYR A 434 -7.79 -32.10 -12.24
C TYR A 434 -7.60 -32.22 -10.71
N LEU A 435 -8.07 -31.22 -9.95
CA LEU A 435 -8.02 -31.21 -8.48
C LEU A 435 -8.97 -32.22 -7.82
N LEU A 436 -10.01 -32.70 -8.49
CA LEU A 436 -10.88 -33.76 -7.95
C LEU A 436 -10.42 -35.17 -8.34
N THR A 437 -9.56 -35.31 -9.35
CA THR A 437 -9.06 -36.60 -9.84
C THR A 437 -7.98 -37.18 -8.92
N THR A 438 -8.30 -38.24 -8.17
CA THR A 438 -7.37 -38.86 -7.19
C THR A 438 -6.59 -40.06 -7.73
N THR A 439 -6.67 -40.36 -9.02
CA THR A 439 -6.01 -41.54 -9.62
C THR A 439 -4.50 -41.38 -9.76
N ASN A 440 -4.03 -40.15 -9.98
CA ASN A 440 -2.62 -39.82 -10.11
C ASN A 440 -2.14 -39.00 -8.92
N ARG A 441 -0.87 -39.15 -8.56
CA ARG A 441 -0.22 -38.22 -7.63
C ARG A 441 -0.07 -36.86 -8.30
N ARG A 442 -0.44 -35.81 -7.59
CA ARG A 442 -0.43 -34.43 -8.08
C ARG A 442 0.47 -33.56 -7.21
N ALA A 443 1.09 -32.56 -7.79
CA ALA A 443 1.80 -31.51 -7.07
C ALA A 443 1.19 -30.15 -7.38
N VAL A 444 1.33 -29.19 -6.47
CA VAL A 444 0.85 -27.81 -6.69
C VAL A 444 1.52 -27.18 -7.93
N SER A 445 2.76 -27.56 -8.23
CA SER A 445 3.50 -27.13 -9.42
C SER A 445 2.82 -27.54 -10.73
N ASP A 446 2.07 -28.64 -10.73
CA ASP A 446 1.42 -29.17 -11.93
C ASP A 446 0.25 -28.30 -12.38
N LEU A 447 -0.24 -27.42 -11.48
CA LEU A 447 -1.27 -26.42 -11.79
C LEU A 447 -0.71 -25.23 -12.58
N MET A 448 0.61 -25.03 -12.59
CA MET A 448 1.25 -23.84 -13.18
C MET A 448 0.84 -23.60 -14.64
N PRO A 449 0.77 -24.60 -15.54
CA PRO A 449 0.32 -24.38 -16.91
C PRO A 449 -1.12 -23.86 -17.01
N MET A 450 -1.99 -24.19 -16.06
CA MET A 450 -3.40 -23.77 -16.04
C MET A 450 -3.58 -22.35 -15.50
N ILE A 451 -2.64 -21.85 -14.69
CA ILE A 451 -2.76 -20.56 -13.98
C ILE A 451 -1.69 -19.54 -14.38
N GLY A 452 -0.64 -19.96 -15.08
CA GLY A 452 0.58 -19.18 -15.35
C GLY A 452 0.33 -17.84 -16.00
N ALA A 453 -0.45 -17.79 -17.10
CA ALA A 453 -0.76 -16.54 -17.79
C ALA A 453 -1.55 -15.55 -16.91
N ARG A 454 -2.34 -16.06 -15.95
CA ARG A 454 -3.13 -15.23 -15.03
C ARG A 454 -2.25 -14.57 -13.96
N PHE A 455 -1.02 -15.04 -13.73
CA PHE A 455 -0.07 -14.38 -12.82
C PHE A 455 0.34 -13.00 -13.31
N TYR A 456 0.37 -12.76 -14.63
CA TYR A 456 0.69 -11.43 -15.16
C TYR A 456 -0.35 -10.39 -14.76
N ILE A 457 -1.64 -10.74 -14.80
CA ILE A 457 -2.73 -9.86 -14.37
C ILE A 457 -2.63 -9.58 -12.86
N GLN A 458 -2.32 -10.61 -12.08
CA GLN A 458 -2.14 -10.47 -10.63
C GLN A 458 -0.92 -9.60 -10.29
N LEU A 459 0.18 -9.75 -11.03
CA LEU A 459 1.40 -8.99 -10.82
C LEU A 459 1.19 -7.51 -11.16
N ASP A 460 0.58 -7.22 -12.30
CA ASP A 460 0.24 -5.86 -12.74
C ASP A 460 -0.69 -5.16 -11.74
N ALA A 461 -1.72 -5.86 -11.24
CA ALA A 461 -2.62 -5.34 -10.21
C ALA A 461 -1.89 -5.06 -8.88
N LEU A 462 -0.90 -5.89 -8.51
CA LEU A 462 -0.07 -5.66 -7.32
C LEU A 462 0.89 -4.48 -7.51
N GLN A 463 1.52 -4.34 -8.68
CA GLN A 463 2.41 -3.22 -8.99
C GLN A 463 1.65 -1.90 -8.98
N THR A 464 0.48 -1.85 -9.62
CA THR A 464 -0.41 -0.68 -9.58
C THR A 464 -0.79 -0.32 -8.14
N GLN A 465 -1.06 -1.32 -7.30
CA GLN A 465 -1.36 -1.06 -5.89
C GLN A 465 -0.15 -0.53 -5.12
N CYS A 466 1.07 -1.03 -5.40
CA CYS A 466 2.30 -0.51 -4.80
C CYS A 466 2.53 0.95 -5.21
N ASP A 467 2.41 1.28 -6.49
CA ASP A 467 2.60 2.65 -7.00
C ASP A 467 1.61 3.62 -6.35
N MET A 468 0.33 3.21 -6.23
CA MET A 468 -0.67 4.00 -5.50
C MET A 468 -0.32 4.17 -4.01
N GLN A 469 0.23 3.16 -3.35
CA GLN A 469 0.63 3.26 -1.95
C GLN A 469 1.86 4.16 -1.77
N ASP A 470 2.81 4.10 -2.70
CA ASP A 470 4.01 4.92 -2.70
C ASP A 470 3.68 6.40 -2.94
N ASP A 471 2.75 6.70 -3.86
CA ASP A 471 2.23 8.06 -4.09
C ASP A 471 1.59 8.66 -2.83
N GLU A 472 0.73 7.88 -2.15
CA GLU A 472 0.07 8.34 -0.92
C GLU A 472 1.06 8.43 0.26
N LEU A 473 2.04 7.53 0.34
CA LEU A 473 3.10 7.60 1.34
C LEU A 473 3.98 8.84 1.14
N ALA A 474 4.29 9.20 -0.10
CA ALA A 474 5.05 10.41 -0.43
C ALA A 474 4.30 11.67 0.03
N LYS A 475 2.98 11.75 -0.19
CA LYS A 475 2.15 12.86 0.31
C LYS A 475 2.18 12.95 1.83
N GLU A 476 1.97 11.84 2.54
CA GLU A 476 1.98 11.83 4.01
C GLU A 476 3.37 12.15 4.59
N MET A 477 4.44 11.73 3.92
CA MET A 477 5.81 12.12 4.28
C MET A 477 6.01 13.63 4.18
N GLU A 478 5.60 14.27 3.07
CA GLU A 478 5.70 15.72 2.91
C GLU A 478 4.81 16.44 3.92
N ASN A 479 3.57 16.00 4.14
CA ASN A 479 2.69 16.54 5.19
C ASN A 479 3.34 16.46 6.58
N GLY A 480 4.03 15.36 6.90
CA GLY A 480 4.77 15.22 8.15
C GLY A 480 5.92 16.22 8.30
N ARG A 481 6.54 16.65 7.21
CA ARG A 481 7.56 17.70 7.21
C ARG A 481 6.98 19.09 7.40
N LEU A 482 5.92 19.41 6.66
CA LEU A 482 5.19 20.66 6.83
C LEU A 482 4.69 20.80 8.26
N TYR A 483 4.15 19.73 8.85
CA TYR A 483 3.78 19.71 10.27
C TYR A 483 4.95 20.08 11.19
N ARG A 484 6.14 19.50 10.98
CA ARG A 484 7.32 19.84 11.79
C ARG A 484 7.75 21.29 11.64
N LEU A 485 7.65 21.88 10.45
CA LEU A 485 7.92 23.32 10.24
C LEU A 485 6.90 24.19 10.97
N LEU A 486 5.62 23.85 10.87
CA LEU A 486 4.55 24.54 11.59
C LEU A 486 4.76 24.51 13.10
N VAL A 487 5.21 23.37 13.64
CA VAL A 487 5.59 23.25 15.06
C VAL A 487 6.75 24.18 15.40
N LYS A 488 7.83 24.20 14.60
CA LYS A 488 8.97 25.10 14.84
C LYS A 488 8.54 26.57 14.82
N LEU A 489 7.79 26.98 13.79
CA LEU A 489 7.25 28.33 13.68
C LEU A 489 6.35 28.67 14.87
N GLY A 490 5.48 27.74 15.28
CA GLY A 490 4.60 27.91 16.44
C GLY A 490 5.34 28.00 17.78
N CYS A 491 6.49 27.34 17.93
CA CYS A 491 7.32 27.44 19.15
C CYS A 491 8.08 28.77 19.27
N ILE A 492 8.31 29.47 18.14
CA ILE A 492 9.07 30.72 18.05
C ILE A 492 8.13 31.93 18.04
N ASN A 493 7.12 31.91 17.18
CA ASN A 493 6.23 33.04 16.96
C ASN A 493 5.41 33.36 18.22
N GLU A 494 5.37 34.63 18.60
CA GLU A 494 4.64 35.15 19.78
C GLU A 494 5.03 34.46 21.10
N ARG A 495 6.27 33.96 21.19
CA ARG A 495 6.80 33.45 22.46
C ARG A 495 6.86 34.60 23.48
N PRO A 496 6.22 34.48 24.66
CA PRO A 496 6.14 35.59 25.61
C PRO A 496 7.50 36.04 26.16
N GLU A 497 8.38 35.09 26.44
CA GLU A 497 9.72 35.35 26.98
C GLU A 497 10.67 34.19 26.71
N LEU A 498 11.96 34.50 26.62
CA LEU A 498 13.06 33.53 26.67
C LEU A 498 14.24 34.15 27.42
N ASN A 499 14.80 33.44 28.41
CA ASN A 499 15.98 33.91 29.16
C ASN A 499 15.82 35.34 29.71
N MET A 500 14.64 35.67 30.24
CA MET A 500 14.26 37.01 30.75
C MET A 500 14.11 38.11 29.67
N ASP A 501 14.23 37.79 28.39
CA ASP A 501 13.92 38.70 27.29
C ASP A 501 12.46 38.53 26.83
N VAL A 502 11.63 39.52 27.17
CA VAL A 502 10.20 39.60 26.80
C VAL A 502 9.97 40.04 25.35
N THR A 503 11.02 40.50 24.67
CA THR A 503 10.98 40.96 23.27
C THR A 503 11.65 39.99 22.31
N TRP A 504 12.05 38.81 22.80
CA TRP A 504 12.84 37.85 22.02
C TRP A 504 12.18 37.45 20.70
N SER A 505 10.85 37.24 20.69
CA SER A 505 10.12 36.90 19.44
C SER A 505 9.86 38.10 18.52
N GLU A 506 10.12 39.32 18.99
CA GLU A 506 9.74 40.57 18.32
C GLU A 506 10.90 41.27 17.63
N THR A 507 12.13 40.74 17.72
CA THR A 507 13.35 41.41 17.25
C THR A 507 14.17 40.57 16.27
N GLY A 508 14.98 41.25 15.45
CA GLY A 508 15.93 40.63 14.52
C GLY A 508 15.30 39.60 13.58
N ASP A 509 15.98 38.47 13.40
CA ASP A 509 15.55 37.36 12.53
C ASP A 509 14.16 36.79 12.89
N ARG A 510 13.76 36.87 14.16
CA ARG A 510 12.48 36.34 14.66
C ARG A 510 11.34 37.22 14.18
N TYR A 511 11.57 38.53 14.05
CA TYR A 511 10.62 39.45 13.44
C TYR A 511 10.35 39.10 11.97
N MET A 512 11.35 38.65 11.21
CA MET A 512 11.13 38.17 9.84
C MET A 512 10.22 36.94 9.81
N LEU A 513 10.37 36.00 10.75
CA LEU A 513 9.50 34.84 10.89
C LEU A 513 8.06 35.22 11.29
N LYS A 514 7.91 36.27 12.11
CA LYS A 514 6.60 36.84 12.46
C LYS A 514 5.89 37.41 11.23
N LEU A 515 6.59 38.18 10.41
CA LEU A 515 6.03 38.70 9.16
C LEU A 515 5.74 37.58 8.16
N PHE A 516 6.60 36.55 8.09
CA PHE A 516 6.37 35.39 7.25
C PHE A 516 5.12 34.60 7.68
N ARG A 517 4.86 34.49 8.99
CA ARG A 517 3.59 33.93 9.49
C ARG A 517 2.39 34.75 9.02
N ASP A 518 2.47 36.08 9.12
CA ASP A 518 1.38 36.96 8.67
C ASP A 518 1.15 36.79 7.15
N TYR A 519 2.21 36.68 6.35
CA TYR A 519 2.15 36.36 4.92
C TYR A 519 1.50 34.99 4.63
N LEU A 520 1.78 33.96 5.44
CA LEU A 520 1.22 32.62 5.28
C LEU A 520 -0.27 32.53 5.66
N PHE A 521 -0.63 33.04 6.84
CA PHE A 521 -1.92 32.73 7.48
C PHE A 521 -2.88 33.91 7.57
N HIS A 522 -2.38 35.14 7.43
CA HIS A 522 -3.17 36.37 7.59
C HIS A 522 -3.28 37.14 6.27
N SER A 523 -3.10 36.46 5.14
CA SER A 523 -3.36 37.04 3.82
C SER A 523 -4.83 37.42 3.65
N VAL A 524 -5.08 38.51 2.94
CA VAL A 524 -6.42 39.04 2.65
C VAL A 524 -6.59 39.28 1.15
N SER A 525 -7.82 39.21 0.67
CA SER A 525 -8.18 39.62 -0.70
C SER A 525 -8.16 41.14 -0.84
N ASP A 526 -8.25 41.65 -2.07
CA ASP A 526 -8.36 43.09 -2.36
C ASP A 526 -9.50 43.78 -1.58
N ASP A 527 -10.61 43.08 -1.34
CA ASP A 527 -11.76 43.59 -0.56
C ASP A 527 -11.58 43.46 0.97
N GLY A 528 -10.38 43.11 1.45
CA GLY A 528 -10.04 42.96 2.87
C GLY A 528 -10.56 41.70 3.57
N ARG A 529 -11.11 40.73 2.83
CA ARG A 529 -11.60 39.46 3.40
C ARG A 529 -10.44 38.48 3.63
N PRO A 530 -10.46 37.65 4.69
CA PRO A 530 -9.45 36.61 4.89
C PRO A 530 -9.33 35.68 3.68
N TRP A 531 -8.10 35.48 3.19
CA TRP A 531 -7.80 34.58 2.09
C TRP A 531 -7.19 33.28 2.61
N LEU A 532 -8.00 32.23 2.60
CA LEU A 532 -7.63 30.90 3.10
C LEU A 532 -7.33 29.96 1.93
N ASP A 533 -6.11 30.00 1.41
CA ASP A 533 -5.66 29.09 0.35
C ASP A 533 -4.60 28.09 0.86
N HIS A 534 -4.97 26.81 0.87
CA HIS A 534 -4.06 25.75 1.28
C HIS A 534 -2.91 25.54 0.30
N ALA A 535 -3.13 25.79 -1.01
CA ALA A 535 -2.08 25.62 -2.01
C ALA A 535 -0.96 26.63 -1.78
N HIS A 536 -1.31 27.88 -1.45
CA HIS A 536 -0.37 28.94 -1.04
C HIS A 536 0.47 28.51 0.17
N ILE A 537 -0.19 28.10 1.25
CA ILE A 537 0.48 27.69 2.50
C ILE A 537 1.45 26.54 2.23
N VAL A 538 0.99 25.48 1.56
CA VAL A 538 1.80 24.30 1.24
C VAL A 538 2.98 24.68 0.35
N GLN A 539 2.77 25.50 -0.67
CA GLN A 539 3.84 25.92 -1.58
C GLN A 539 4.91 26.75 -0.86
N CYS A 540 4.51 27.72 -0.04
CA CYS A 540 5.44 28.56 0.71
C CYS A 540 6.22 27.77 1.77
N LEU A 541 5.56 26.85 2.48
CA LEU A 541 6.26 25.98 3.44
C LEU A 541 7.22 25.01 2.75
N ASN A 542 6.88 24.46 1.59
CA ASN A 542 7.80 23.64 0.80
C ASN A 542 9.03 24.44 0.35
N LYS A 543 8.84 25.69 -0.09
CA LYS A 543 9.95 26.59 -0.45
C LYS A 543 10.84 26.93 0.75
N LEU A 544 10.22 27.17 1.92
CA LEU A 544 10.93 27.38 3.17
C LEU A 544 11.75 26.13 3.56
N ASP A 545 11.16 24.93 3.52
CA ASP A 545 11.85 23.70 3.88
C ASP A 545 13.03 23.41 2.95
N ALA A 546 12.84 23.62 1.64
CA ALA A 546 13.90 23.48 0.66
C ALA A 546 14.97 24.57 0.78
N GLY A 547 14.64 25.73 1.37
CA GLY A 547 15.53 26.89 1.45
C GLY A 547 15.83 27.45 0.06
N THR A 548 14.78 27.69 -0.74
CA THR A 548 14.96 28.15 -2.13
C THR A 548 15.50 29.58 -2.19
N MET A 549 16.16 29.92 -3.29
CA MET A 549 16.63 31.30 -3.57
C MET A 549 15.52 32.21 -4.09
N GLU A 550 14.27 31.73 -4.13
CA GLU A 550 13.12 32.55 -4.50
C GLU A 550 12.88 33.62 -3.43
N ARG A 551 12.54 34.84 -3.87
CA ARG A 551 12.27 35.96 -2.98
C ARG A 551 10.79 36.04 -2.64
N VAL A 552 10.51 36.38 -1.39
CA VAL A 552 9.18 36.68 -0.87
C VAL A 552 9.17 38.09 -0.30
N GLN A 553 8.05 38.79 -0.51
CA GLN A 553 7.84 40.13 -0.02
C GLN A 553 7.02 40.07 1.28
N LEU A 554 7.59 40.56 2.37
CA LEU A 554 7.01 40.58 3.69
C LEU A 554 6.69 42.02 4.09
N MET A 555 5.43 42.30 4.37
CA MET A 555 4.96 43.64 4.76
C MET A 555 4.76 43.70 6.27
N SER A 556 5.25 44.79 6.87
CA SER A 556 4.97 45.14 8.26
C SER A 556 3.48 45.47 8.45
N ARG A 557 2.97 45.29 9.68
CA ARG A 557 1.53 45.46 9.98
C ARG A 557 1.02 46.90 9.87
N ASP A 558 1.91 47.88 9.99
CA ASP A 558 1.60 49.30 9.78
C ASP A 558 1.64 49.70 8.29
N GLU A 559 1.95 48.72 7.42
CA GLU A 559 2.10 48.87 5.96
C GLU A 559 3.17 49.89 5.55
N GLN A 560 4.04 50.32 6.48
CA GLN A 560 5.05 51.34 6.21
C GLN A 560 6.35 50.74 5.67
N SER A 561 6.65 49.50 6.05
CA SER A 561 7.90 48.82 5.69
C SER A 561 7.64 47.51 4.94
N VAL A 562 8.47 47.28 3.92
CA VAL A 562 8.48 46.07 3.11
C VAL A 562 9.88 45.47 3.14
N LEU A 563 9.98 44.19 3.49
CA LEU A 563 11.21 43.40 3.42
C LEU A 563 11.13 42.42 2.27
N VAL A 564 12.19 42.30 1.48
CA VAL A 564 12.32 41.30 0.42
C VAL A 564 13.42 40.34 0.81
N VAL A 565 13.05 39.11 1.15
CA VAL A 565 13.96 38.08 1.65
C VAL A 565 13.81 36.80 0.84
N THR A 566 14.84 35.97 0.82
CA THR A 566 14.77 34.63 0.22
C THR A 566 14.23 33.60 1.21
N TYR A 567 13.65 32.51 0.70
CA TYR A 567 13.27 31.38 1.55
C TYR A 567 14.49 30.72 2.22
N ALA A 568 15.68 30.79 1.61
CA ALA A 568 16.94 30.36 2.20
C ALA A 568 17.29 31.16 3.48
N GLU A 569 17.17 32.49 3.44
CA GLU A 569 17.39 33.37 4.60
C GLU A 569 16.35 33.08 5.70
N LEU A 570 15.08 32.96 5.33
CA LEU A 570 14.02 32.61 6.29
C LEU A 570 14.25 31.25 6.95
N LYS A 571 14.73 30.25 6.20
CA LYS A 571 15.09 28.94 6.74
C LYS A 571 16.23 29.05 7.74
N HIS A 572 17.26 29.83 7.42
CA HIS A 572 18.37 30.08 8.33
C HIS A 572 17.89 30.72 9.64
N CYS A 573 17.04 31.76 9.54
CA CYS A 573 16.41 32.41 10.69
C CYS A 573 15.62 31.40 11.56
N LEU A 574 14.84 30.54 10.91
CA LEU A 574 14.04 29.50 11.59
C LEU A 574 14.91 28.49 12.34
N GLU A 575 15.96 27.98 11.69
CA GLU A 575 16.85 26.98 12.27
C GLU A 575 17.67 27.56 13.42
N GLN A 576 18.17 28.79 13.28
CA GLN A 576 18.90 29.47 14.34
C GLN A 576 18.00 29.73 15.55
N ALA A 577 16.83 30.37 15.35
CA ALA A 577 15.92 30.67 16.45
C ALA A 577 15.42 29.39 17.16
N PHE A 578 15.16 28.33 16.41
CA PHE A 578 14.77 27.04 17.02
C PHE A 578 15.93 26.40 17.80
N SER A 579 17.17 26.52 17.31
CA SER A 579 18.35 25.99 18.00
C SER A 579 18.62 26.69 19.32
N GLU A 580 18.39 28.01 19.38
CA GLU A 580 18.47 28.77 20.64
C GLU A 580 17.45 28.28 21.66
N LEU A 581 16.22 27.99 21.23
CA LEU A 581 15.19 27.41 22.10
C LEU A 581 15.60 26.03 22.62
N ALA A 582 16.15 25.18 21.74
CA ALA A 582 16.57 23.84 22.11
C ALA A 582 17.78 23.85 23.07
N ALA A 583 18.66 24.84 22.98
CA ALA A 583 19.79 25.02 23.89
C ALA A 583 19.39 25.54 25.28
N GLY A 584 18.18 26.11 25.41
CA GLY A 584 17.61 26.57 26.68
C GLY A 584 16.80 25.50 27.43
N VAL A 585 16.67 24.29 26.87
CA VAL A 585 16.13 23.09 27.52
C VAL A 585 17.29 22.26 28.05
#